data_AF-A0A6I3SWV5-F1
#
_entry.id   AF-A0A6I3SWV5-F1
#
_cell.length_a   1.000
_cell.length_b   1.000
_cell.length_c   1.000
_cell.angle_alpha   90.00
_cell.angle_beta   90.00
_cell.angle_gamma   90.00
#
_symmetry.space_group_name_H-M   'P 1'
#
loop_
_entity.id
_entity.type
_entity.pdbx_description
1 polymer ?
#
loop_
_entity_poly.entity_id
_entity_poly.type
_entity_poly.pdbx_seq_one_letter_code
_entity_poly.pdbx_strand_id
1 'polypeptide(L)'
;MDRRLIDYKPELEIPPRRGASVNPATAWREDHGEMAFAARLLEAESPAALAAALTDLVGRAGGHGPIARPLMGVLQRSARMVFPVNATRAPGDLKRKAAAIFGMELEGLSPEDKEFEVARRFVRLAGDTVEEARRRPAQEPGQAVQLALLHAARRHAPGLLRQRAQTAVPQAGRWQRQGNLIVVLEC
;
A
#
# COMPACT_ATOMS: atom_id res chain seq x y z
N MET A 1 -6.76 3.83 -60.87
CA MET A 1 -5.97 3.30 -59.73
C MET A 1 -6.46 3.99 -58.46
N ASP A 2 -7.28 3.31 -57.66
CA ASP A 2 -7.82 3.83 -56.40
C ASP A 2 -6.76 3.80 -55.29
N ARG A 3 -6.20 4.97 -54.97
CA ARG A 3 -5.45 5.20 -53.73
C ARG A 3 -6.45 5.52 -52.64
N ARG A 4 -6.92 4.49 -51.94
CA ARG A 4 -7.66 4.62 -50.68
C ARG A 4 -6.78 5.35 -49.67
N LEU A 5 -7.05 6.64 -49.52
CA LEU A 5 -6.69 7.45 -48.37
C LEU A 5 -7.32 6.75 -47.15
N ILE A 6 -6.50 6.08 -46.34
CA ILE A 6 -6.96 5.59 -45.05
C ILE A 6 -7.13 6.85 -44.20
N ASP A 7 -8.37 7.28 -44.05
CA ASP A 7 -8.79 8.33 -43.14
C ASP A 7 -8.23 8.00 -41.75
N TYR A 8 -7.16 8.69 -41.36
CA TYR A 8 -6.82 8.81 -39.96
C TYR A 8 -7.94 9.64 -39.32
N LYS A 9 -8.91 8.94 -38.74
CA LYS A 9 -9.88 9.51 -37.82
C LYS A 9 -9.26 9.43 -36.42
N PRO A 10 -8.71 10.53 -35.87
CA PRO A 10 -8.38 10.55 -34.46
C PRO A 10 -9.69 10.33 -33.70
N GLU A 11 -9.84 9.13 -33.14
CA GLU A 11 -10.86 8.82 -32.16
C GLU A 11 -10.89 9.96 -31.15
N LEU A 12 -12.09 10.49 -30.89
CA LEU A 12 -12.30 11.66 -30.05
C LEU A 12 -11.51 11.54 -28.74
N GLU A 13 -10.47 12.36 -28.60
CA GLU A 13 -10.02 12.78 -27.27
C GLU A 13 -11.23 13.47 -26.63
N ILE A 14 -11.93 12.75 -25.75
CA ILE A 14 -12.97 13.34 -24.92
C ILE A 14 -12.24 14.41 -24.09
N PRO A 15 -12.47 15.72 -24.34
CA PRO A 15 -11.79 16.74 -23.57
C PRO A 15 -12.16 16.51 -22.10
N PRO A 16 -11.19 16.60 -21.18
CA PRO A 16 -11.46 16.39 -19.77
C PRO A 16 -12.65 17.27 -19.39
N ARG A 17 -13.68 16.65 -18.79
CA ARG A 17 -14.96 17.27 -18.45
C ARG A 17 -14.66 18.60 -17.76
N ARG A 18 -14.90 19.71 -18.46
CA ARG A 18 -14.57 21.07 -18.00
C ARG A 18 -15.39 21.32 -16.73
N GLY A 19 -14.78 21.11 -15.57
CA GLY A 19 -15.45 21.11 -14.27
C GLY A 19 -15.13 19.94 -13.32
N ALA A 20 -14.41 18.90 -13.75
CA ALA A 20 -13.78 17.97 -12.81
C ALA A 20 -12.59 18.69 -12.17
N SER A 21 -12.80 19.33 -11.01
CA SER A 21 -11.68 19.85 -10.23
C SER A 21 -10.79 18.65 -9.88
N VAL A 22 -9.67 18.48 -10.58
CA VAL A 22 -8.62 17.58 -10.14
C VAL A 22 -8.19 18.12 -8.80
N ASN A 23 -8.55 17.42 -7.72
CA ASN A 23 -8.10 17.80 -6.41
C ASN A 23 -6.57 17.71 -6.43
N PRO A 24 -5.80 18.80 -6.23
CA PRO A 24 -4.35 18.75 -6.31
C PRO A 24 -3.75 17.76 -5.30
N ALA A 25 -4.47 17.47 -4.20
CA ALA A 25 -4.09 16.43 -3.24
C ALA A 25 -4.26 14.99 -3.77
N THR A 26 -4.94 14.79 -4.90
CA THR A 26 -5.11 13.50 -5.56
C THR A 26 -4.54 13.46 -6.97
N ALA A 27 -4.05 14.58 -7.51
CA ALA A 27 -3.43 14.68 -8.83
C ALA A 27 -2.21 13.74 -8.99
N TRP A 28 -1.47 13.50 -7.89
CA TRP A 28 -0.37 12.54 -7.89
C TRP A 28 -0.82 11.08 -8.04
N ARG A 29 -2.12 10.78 -7.86
CA ARG A 29 -2.72 9.45 -8.15
C ARG A 29 -3.10 9.27 -9.60
N GLU A 30 -2.93 10.28 -10.45
CA GLU A 30 -2.94 10.03 -11.89
C GLU A 30 -1.89 8.96 -12.21
N ASP A 31 -2.16 8.12 -13.21
CA ASP A 31 -1.35 6.92 -13.48
C ASP A 31 0.15 7.25 -13.58
N HIS A 32 0.51 8.40 -14.15
CA HIS A 32 1.90 8.85 -14.27
C HIS A 32 2.57 9.12 -12.92
N GLY A 33 1.85 9.70 -11.96
CA GLY A 33 2.38 9.96 -10.62
C GLY A 33 2.53 8.67 -9.81
N GLU A 34 1.56 7.75 -9.91
CA GLU A 34 1.65 6.43 -9.30
C GLU A 34 2.85 5.64 -9.84
N MET A 35 3.03 5.61 -11.17
CA MET A 35 4.13 4.92 -11.83
C MET A 35 5.49 5.50 -11.43
N ALA A 36 5.61 6.83 -11.34
CA ALA A 36 6.85 7.48 -10.92
C ALA A 36 7.25 7.10 -9.48
N PHE A 37 6.29 7.08 -8.56
CA PHE A 37 6.57 6.64 -7.19
C PHE A 37 6.89 5.15 -7.10
N ALA A 38 6.21 4.31 -7.90
CA ALA A 38 6.49 2.88 -7.95
C ALA A 38 7.93 2.61 -8.42
N ALA A 39 8.36 3.26 -9.50
CA ALA A 39 9.73 3.17 -10.00
C ALA A 39 10.74 3.60 -8.92
N ARG A 40 10.52 4.76 -8.29
CA ARG A 40 11.41 5.28 -7.23
C ARG A 40 11.50 4.36 -6.01
N LEU A 41 10.44 3.62 -5.68
CA LEU A 41 10.48 2.61 -4.62
C LEU A 41 11.34 1.40 -4.98
N LEU A 42 11.34 0.99 -6.25
CA LEU A 42 12.17 -0.11 -6.75
C LEU A 42 13.64 0.28 -6.90
N GLU A 43 13.91 1.53 -7.28
CA GLU A 43 15.27 2.11 -7.35
C GLU A 43 15.89 2.34 -5.96
N ALA A 44 15.13 2.15 -4.87
CA ALA A 44 15.62 2.36 -3.52
C ALA A 44 16.55 1.23 -3.05
N GLU A 45 17.83 1.34 -3.38
CA GLU A 45 18.87 0.35 -3.04
C GLU A 45 19.35 0.40 -1.57
N SER A 46 18.84 1.35 -0.77
CA SER A 46 19.23 1.50 0.63
C SER A 46 18.06 1.90 1.53
N PRO A 47 18.11 1.57 2.84
CA PRO A 47 17.08 2.00 3.80
C PRO A 47 16.84 3.51 3.82
N ALA A 48 17.90 4.30 3.55
CA ALA A 48 17.83 5.75 3.45
C ALA A 48 17.10 6.19 2.17
N ALA A 49 17.43 5.60 1.02
CA ALA A 49 16.73 5.88 -0.25
C ALA A 49 15.24 5.54 -0.15
N LEU A 50 14.90 4.40 0.46
CA LEU A 50 13.51 4.00 0.68
C LEU A 50 12.77 5.00 1.59
N ALA A 51 13.41 5.44 2.68
CA ALA A 51 12.85 6.44 3.57
C ALA A 51 12.62 7.79 2.86
N ALA A 52 13.54 8.20 1.98
CA ALA A 52 13.40 9.42 1.18
C ALA A 52 12.24 9.32 0.18
N ALA A 53 12.11 8.20 -0.53
CA ALA A 53 10.99 7.94 -1.43
C ALA A 53 9.64 7.97 -0.70
N LEU A 54 9.55 7.33 0.47
CA LEU A 54 8.35 7.36 1.30
C LEU A 54 8.03 8.76 1.83
N THR A 55 9.06 9.55 2.18
CA THR A 55 8.88 10.93 2.67
C THR A 55 8.27 11.81 1.60
N ASP A 56 8.78 11.71 0.36
CA ASP A 56 8.24 12.45 -0.77
C ASP A 56 6.80 12.02 -1.09
N LEU A 57 6.52 10.71 -1.10
CA LEU A 57 5.16 10.18 -1.29
C LEU A 57 4.18 10.69 -0.23
N VAL A 58 4.56 10.63 1.05
CA VAL A 58 3.73 11.11 2.16
C VAL A 58 3.49 12.61 2.05
N GLY A 59 4.51 13.40 1.74
CA GLY A 59 4.38 14.84 1.52
C GLY A 59 3.44 15.16 0.35
N ARG A 60 3.63 14.49 -0.79
CA ARG A 60 2.79 14.67 -1.98
C ARG A 60 1.33 14.28 -1.75
N ALA A 61 1.09 13.25 -0.93
CA ALA A 61 -0.24 12.83 -0.49
C ALA A 61 -0.86 13.75 0.58
N GLY A 62 -0.14 14.76 1.05
CA GLY A 62 -0.62 15.71 2.04
C GLY A 62 -0.47 15.25 3.50
N GLY A 63 0.36 14.25 3.77
CA GLY A 63 0.63 13.69 5.10
C GLY A 63 1.56 14.57 5.94
N HIS A 64 1.13 15.80 6.22
CA HIS A 64 1.88 16.79 6.99
C HIS A 64 1.41 16.88 8.45
N GLY A 65 2.12 17.67 9.25
CA GLY A 65 1.71 17.99 10.62
C GLY A 65 1.78 16.79 11.59
N PRO A 66 0.86 16.70 12.57
CA PRO A 66 0.93 15.70 13.65
C PRO A 66 0.91 14.24 13.18
N ILE A 67 0.29 13.96 12.01
CA ILE A 67 0.19 12.60 11.46
C ILE A 67 1.44 12.17 10.67
N ALA A 68 2.33 13.10 10.30
CA ALA A 68 3.48 12.82 9.42
C ALA A 68 4.44 11.78 10.00
N ARG A 69 4.82 11.95 11.28
CA ARG A 69 5.75 11.03 11.96
C ARG A 69 5.14 9.64 12.17
N PRO A 70 3.89 9.50 12.68
CA PRO A 70 3.23 8.20 12.74
C PRO A 70 3.06 7.54 11.36
N LEU A 71 2.69 8.31 10.32
CA LEU A 71 2.58 7.82 8.94
C LEU A 71 3.91 7.23 8.47
N MET A 72 5.00 7.98 8.63
CA MET A 72 6.32 7.53 8.24
C MET A 72 6.70 6.23 8.94
N GLY A 73 6.46 6.14 10.26
CA GLY A 73 6.77 4.95 11.05
C GLY A 73 6.01 3.70 10.58
N VAL A 74 4.70 3.81 10.29
CA VAL A 74 3.92 2.65 9.84
C VAL A 74 4.23 2.25 8.40
N LEU A 75 4.45 3.23 7.51
CA LEU A 75 4.73 2.98 6.10
C LEU A 75 6.13 2.42 5.91
N GLN A 76 7.14 2.90 6.65
CA GLN A 76 8.49 2.32 6.61
C GLN A 76 8.50 0.86 7.07
N ARG A 77 7.78 0.52 8.15
CA ARG A 77 7.65 -0.87 8.59
C ARG A 77 6.97 -1.74 7.54
N SER A 78 5.92 -1.23 6.91
CA SER A 78 5.19 -1.94 5.86
C SER A 78 6.04 -2.14 4.61
N ALA A 79 6.75 -1.10 4.17
CA ALA A 79 7.63 -1.12 3.02
C ALA A 79 8.76 -2.15 3.19
N ARG A 80 9.38 -2.23 4.38
CA ARG A 80 10.44 -3.22 4.67
C ARG A 80 9.96 -4.67 4.65
N MET A 81 8.66 -4.93 4.73
CA MET A 81 8.11 -6.28 4.54
C MET A 81 7.97 -6.67 3.07
N VAL A 82 7.96 -5.68 2.17
CA VAL A 82 7.64 -5.81 0.75
C VAL A 82 8.91 -5.61 -0.11
N PHE A 83 9.71 -4.59 0.18
CA PHE A 83 10.90 -4.22 -0.56
C PHE A 83 12.17 -4.65 0.20
N PRO A 84 13.06 -5.43 -0.42
CA PRO A 84 14.28 -5.92 0.23
C PRO A 84 15.38 -4.87 0.12
N VAL A 85 15.44 -3.96 1.07
CA VAL A 85 16.43 -2.87 1.04
C VAL A 85 17.87 -3.30 1.38
N ASN A 86 18.06 -4.57 1.78
CA ASN A 86 19.35 -5.19 2.10
C ASN A 86 19.32 -6.64 1.57
N ALA A 87 19.69 -6.84 0.31
CA ALA A 87 19.60 -8.15 -0.35
C ALA A 87 20.59 -9.18 0.22
N THR A 88 20.18 -9.89 1.28
CA THR A 88 20.78 -11.18 1.70
C THR A 88 19.76 -12.32 1.69
N ARG A 89 18.55 -12.10 1.16
CA ARG A 89 17.51 -13.14 1.00
C ARG A 89 17.19 -13.37 -0.47
N ALA A 90 17.03 -14.64 -0.85
CA ALA A 90 16.72 -15.06 -2.20
C ALA A 90 15.45 -14.37 -2.76
N PRO A 91 15.47 -13.85 -4.01
CA PRO A 91 14.36 -13.10 -4.61
C PRO A 91 13.00 -13.83 -4.66
N GLY A 92 13.00 -15.16 -4.70
CA GLY A 92 11.78 -15.96 -4.92
C GLY A 92 10.79 -16.00 -3.74
N ASP A 93 11.27 -15.97 -2.50
CA ASP A 93 10.41 -16.04 -1.31
C ASP A 93 9.65 -14.73 -1.05
N LEU A 94 10.25 -13.61 -1.45
CA LEU A 94 9.67 -12.29 -1.27
C LEU A 94 8.51 -12.04 -2.23
N LYS A 95 8.63 -12.47 -3.49
CA LYS A 95 7.57 -12.31 -4.50
C LYS A 95 6.29 -13.04 -4.09
N ARG A 96 6.42 -14.25 -3.53
CA ARG A 96 5.30 -15.02 -2.95
C ARG A 96 4.68 -14.30 -1.75
N LYS A 97 5.52 -13.74 -0.87
CA LYS A 97 5.04 -13.02 0.31
C LYS A 97 4.33 -11.71 -0.05
N ALA A 98 4.85 -10.94 -1.00
CA ALA A 98 4.22 -9.72 -1.50
C ALA A 98 2.87 -10.04 -2.17
N ALA A 99 2.81 -11.06 -3.04
CA ALA A 99 1.56 -11.52 -3.63
C ALA A 99 0.50 -11.88 -2.57
N ALA A 100 0.90 -12.62 -1.52
CA ALA A 100 0.01 -12.98 -0.41
C ALA A 100 -0.44 -11.75 0.40
N ILE A 101 0.46 -10.80 0.64
CA ILE A 101 0.18 -9.53 1.32
C ILE A 101 -0.86 -8.70 0.55
N PHE A 102 -0.68 -8.56 -0.76
CA PHE A 102 -1.52 -7.73 -1.61
C PHE A 102 -2.74 -8.47 -2.19
N GLY A 103 -2.83 -9.79 -2.03
CA GLY A 103 -3.88 -10.61 -2.61
C GLY A 103 -3.85 -10.57 -4.14
N MET A 104 -2.65 -10.54 -4.73
CA MET A 104 -2.45 -10.38 -6.17
C MET A 104 -2.12 -11.73 -6.81
N GLU A 105 -2.75 -12.00 -7.95
CA GLU A 105 -2.38 -13.10 -8.84
C GLU A 105 -1.32 -12.58 -9.81
N LEU A 106 -0.07 -12.94 -9.54
CA LEU A 106 1.09 -12.50 -10.29
C LEU A 106 1.56 -13.56 -11.30
N GLU A 107 0.73 -14.55 -11.61
CA GLU A 107 1.09 -15.63 -12.54
C GLU A 107 1.26 -15.09 -13.96
N GLY A 108 2.14 -15.70 -14.75
CA GLY A 108 2.40 -15.30 -16.14
C GLY A 108 3.20 -14.01 -16.35
N LEU A 109 3.37 -13.16 -15.33
CA LEU A 109 4.19 -11.93 -15.42
C LEU A 109 5.69 -12.19 -15.33
N SER A 110 6.49 -11.33 -15.97
CA SER A 110 7.95 -11.33 -15.81
C SER A 110 8.33 -11.00 -14.35
N PRO A 111 9.52 -11.44 -13.87
CA PRO A 111 9.99 -11.10 -12.54
C PRO A 111 9.96 -9.60 -12.23
N GLU A 112 10.26 -8.75 -13.22
CA GLU A 112 10.33 -7.29 -13.14
C GLU A 112 8.93 -6.67 -13.08
N ASP A 113 8.01 -7.11 -13.94
CA ASP A 113 6.62 -6.63 -13.96
C ASP A 113 5.91 -6.93 -12.64
N LYS A 114 6.20 -8.09 -12.03
CA LYS A 114 5.69 -8.47 -10.70
C LYS A 114 6.11 -7.47 -9.63
N GLU A 115 7.38 -7.06 -9.64
CA GLU A 115 7.91 -6.11 -8.67
C GLU A 115 7.28 -4.73 -8.86
N PHE A 116 7.10 -4.30 -10.11
CA PHE A 116 6.46 -3.04 -10.43
C PHE A 116 4.99 -3.01 -10.01
N GLU A 117 4.22 -4.06 -10.28
CA GLU A 117 2.82 -4.14 -9.85
C GLU A 117 2.66 -4.15 -8.32
N VAL A 118 3.57 -4.83 -7.62
CA VAL A 118 3.66 -4.77 -6.15
C VAL A 118 3.97 -3.34 -5.68
N ALA A 119 4.92 -2.67 -6.32
CA ALA A 119 5.29 -1.29 -5.99
C ALA A 119 4.11 -0.32 -6.19
N ARG A 120 3.42 -0.41 -7.32
CA ARG A 120 2.21 0.36 -7.61
C ARG A 120 1.12 0.14 -6.57
N ARG A 121 0.87 -1.13 -6.22
CA ARG A 121 -0.13 -1.47 -5.19
C ARG A 121 0.25 -0.91 -3.82
N PHE A 122 1.53 -0.89 -3.48
CA PHE A 122 2.03 -0.25 -2.26
C PHE A 122 1.82 1.27 -2.28
N VAL A 123 2.09 1.95 -3.41
CA VAL A 123 1.84 3.40 -3.55
C VAL A 123 0.36 3.72 -3.30
N ARG A 124 -0.55 2.92 -3.87
CA ARG A 124 -2.00 3.05 -3.62
C ARG A 124 -2.37 2.86 -2.15
N LEU A 125 -1.80 1.85 -1.49
CA LEU A 125 -1.97 1.62 -0.05
C LEU A 125 -1.52 2.83 0.77
N ALA A 126 -0.33 3.36 0.49
CA ALA A 126 0.23 4.50 1.21
C ALA A 126 -0.62 5.76 1.00
N GLY A 127 -1.04 6.02 -0.24
CA GLY A 127 -1.95 7.12 -0.57
C GLY A 127 -3.25 7.11 0.21
N ASP A 128 -3.96 5.99 0.14
CA ASP A 128 -5.23 5.82 0.84
C ASP A 128 -5.03 5.92 2.36
N THR A 129 -3.90 5.43 2.88
CA THR A 129 -3.56 5.57 4.31
C THR A 129 -3.41 7.04 4.72
N VAL A 130 -2.72 7.86 3.92
CA VAL A 130 -2.53 9.29 4.22
C VAL A 130 -3.88 10.01 4.21
N GLU A 131 -4.70 9.75 3.20
CA GLU A 131 -5.99 10.40 3.03
C GLU A 131 -6.99 10.04 4.13
N GLU A 132 -7.04 8.76 4.47
CA GLU A 132 -7.88 8.29 5.55
C GLU A 132 -7.40 8.85 6.89
N ALA A 133 -6.09 9.00 7.13
CA ALA A 133 -5.59 9.63 8.34
C ALA A 133 -6.02 11.10 8.44
N ARG A 134 -5.97 11.85 7.33
CA ARG A 134 -6.39 13.26 7.26
C ARG A 134 -7.88 13.47 7.55
N ARG A 135 -8.71 12.48 7.25
CA ARG A 135 -10.16 12.49 7.53
C ARG A 135 -10.50 12.24 9.01
N ARG A 136 -9.50 12.03 9.88
CA ARG A 136 -9.67 11.71 11.31
C ARG A 136 -8.98 12.73 12.23
N PRO A 137 -9.28 14.04 12.12
CA PRO A 137 -8.58 15.07 12.89
C PRO A 137 -8.88 15.06 14.40
N ALA A 138 -10.00 14.46 14.82
CA ALA A 138 -10.39 14.39 16.24
C ALA A 138 -9.64 13.28 17.01
N GLN A 139 -8.89 12.42 16.32
CA GLN A 139 -8.28 11.24 16.91
C GLN A 139 -6.81 11.51 17.17
N GLU A 140 -6.25 10.88 18.22
CA GLU A 140 -4.82 10.91 18.47
C GLU A 140 -4.04 10.52 17.21
N PRO A 141 -2.99 11.26 16.79
CA PRO A 141 -2.38 11.09 15.47
C PRO A 141 -1.91 9.66 15.17
N GLY A 142 -1.36 8.98 16.18
CA GLY A 142 -0.96 7.58 16.07
C GLY A 142 -2.14 6.65 15.81
N GLN A 143 -3.27 6.86 16.51
CA GLN A 143 -4.48 6.06 16.36
C GLN A 143 -5.16 6.33 15.01
N ALA A 144 -5.26 7.60 14.59
CA ALA A 144 -5.78 7.98 13.28
C ALA A 144 -5.05 7.25 12.15
N VAL A 145 -3.71 7.22 12.21
CA VAL A 145 -2.87 6.53 11.21
C VAL A 145 -3.04 5.01 11.25
N GLN A 146 -3.12 4.40 12.43
CA GLN A 146 -3.37 2.95 12.54
C GLN A 146 -4.71 2.56 11.92
N LEU A 147 -5.78 3.31 12.24
CA LEU A 147 -7.12 3.06 11.69
C LEU A 147 -7.15 3.30 10.17
N ALA A 148 -6.45 4.32 9.70
CA ALA A 148 -6.33 4.62 8.27
C ALA A 148 -5.60 3.51 7.51
N LEU A 149 -4.50 2.99 8.06
CA LEU A 149 -3.77 1.87 7.46
C LEU A 149 -4.65 0.61 7.41
N LEU A 150 -5.40 0.32 8.48
CA LEU A 150 -6.34 -0.81 8.49
C LEU A 150 -7.42 -0.66 7.41
N HIS A 151 -7.93 0.56 7.22
CA HIS A 151 -8.91 0.84 6.18
C HIS A 151 -8.32 0.63 4.77
N ALA A 152 -7.17 1.24 4.49
CA ALA A 152 -6.48 1.10 3.20
C ALA A 152 -6.04 -0.34 2.92
N ALA A 153 -5.60 -1.09 3.93
CA ALA A 153 -5.17 -2.47 3.82
C ALA A 153 -6.30 -3.42 3.39
N ARG A 154 -7.57 -3.17 3.79
CA ARG A 154 -8.69 -3.99 3.30
C ARG A 154 -8.82 -3.97 1.79
N ARG A 155 -8.51 -2.83 1.18
CA ARG A 155 -8.61 -2.63 -0.27
C ARG A 155 -7.34 -3.10 -0.99
N HIS A 156 -6.19 -2.66 -0.51
CA HIS A 156 -4.94 -2.82 -1.26
C HIS A 156 -4.11 -4.01 -0.81
N ALA A 157 -4.13 -4.34 0.48
CA ALA A 157 -3.25 -5.32 1.09
C ALA A 157 -3.93 -6.22 2.13
N PRO A 158 -4.94 -7.02 1.72
CA PRO A 158 -5.76 -7.81 2.64
C PRO A 158 -4.97 -8.89 3.39
N GLY A 159 -3.82 -9.32 2.87
CA GLY A 159 -2.92 -10.24 3.55
C GLY A 159 -2.23 -9.63 4.78
N LEU A 160 -2.02 -8.30 4.83
CA LEU A 160 -1.48 -7.63 6.03
C LEU A 160 -2.40 -7.82 7.24
N LEU A 161 -3.72 -7.79 7.01
CA LEU A 161 -4.72 -7.96 8.06
C LEU A 161 -4.73 -9.40 8.59
N ARG A 162 -4.57 -10.38 7.69
CA ARG A 162 -4.49 -11.80 8.05
C ARG A 162 -3.24 -12.10 8.89
N GLN A 163 -2.09 -11.58 8.49
CA GLN A 163 -0.85 -11.77 9.25
C GLN A 163 -0.95 -11.14 10.65
N ARG A 164 -1.55 -9.94 10.77
CA ARG A 164 -1.79 -9.29 12.06
C ARG A 164 -2.70 -10.12 12.96
N ALA A 165 -3.77 -10.70 12.41
CA ALA A 165 -4.69 -11.57 13.14
C ALA A 165 -4.00 -12.87 13.61
N GLN A 166 -3.05 -13.41 12.84
CA GLN A 166 -2.29 -14.61 13.22
C GLN A 166 -1.23 -14.34 14.29
N THR A 167 -0.62 -13.14 14.28
CA THR A 167 0.37 -12.72 15.29
C THR A 167 -0.25 -12.13 16.55
N ALA A 168 -1.52 -11.71 16.48
CA ALA A 168 -2.25 -11.33 17.67
C ALA A 168 -2.41 -12.59 18.51
N VAL A 169 -1.75 -12.63 19.67
CA VAL A 169 -2.03 -13.65 20.68
C VAL A 169 -3.53 -13.59 20.92
N PRO A 170 -4.31 -14.64 20.64
CA PRO A 170 -5.72 -14.62 20.95
C PRO A 170 -5.82 -14.35 22.45
N GLN A 171 -6.47 -13.24 22.82
CA GLN A 171 -6.98 -13.07 24.18
C GLN A 171 -8.14 -14.05 24.36
N ALA A 172 -7.83 -15.33 24.34
CA ALA A 172 -8.74 -16.39 24.73
C ALA A 172 -8.43 -16.69 26.18
N GLY A 173 -9.45 -16.63 27.04
CA GLY A 173 -9.36 -17.20 28.39
C GLY A 173 -8.83 -18.63 28.30
N ARG A 174 -8.00 -19.05 29.26
CA ARG A 174 -7.48 -20.42 29.29
C ARG A 174 -8.57 -21.28 29.91
N TRP A 175 -9.35 -21.97 29.10
CA TRP A 175 -10.33 -22.94 29.59
C TRP A 175 -9.62 -24.30 29.74
N GLN A 176 -9.66 -24.88 30.93
CA GLN A 176 -9.13 -26.21 31.20
C GLN A 176 -10.26 -27.13 31.67
N ARG A 177 -10.42 -28.29 31.03
CA ARG A 177 -11.38 -29.30 31.46
C ARG A 177 -10.74 -30.16 32.56
N GLN A 178 -11.36 -30.20 33.73
CA GLN A 178 -10.94 -31.03 34.86
C GLN A 178 -12.06 -32.04 35.14
N GLY A 179 -11.90 -33.25 34.60
CA GLY A 179 -12.97 -34.27 34.67
C GLY A 179 -14.22 -33.83 33.91
N ASN A 180 -15.34 -33.66 34.61
CA ASN A 180 -16.61 -33.17 34.05
C ASN A 180 -16.79 -31.65 34.14
N LEU A 181 -15.82 -30.92 34.71
CA LEU A 181 -15.90 -29.48 34.94
C LEU A 181 -15.07 -28.70 33.91
N ILE A 182 -15.60 -27.58 33.43
CA ILE A 182 -14.82 -26.59 32.66
C ILE A 182 -14.39 -25.49 33.62
N VAL A 183 -13.07 -25.34 33.81
CA VAL A 183 -12.47 -24.29 34.63
C VAL A 183 -11.99 -23.18 33.71
N VAL A 184 -12.48 -21.97 33.95
CA VAL A 184 -12.01 -20.74 33.29
C VAL A 184 -10.82 -20.23 34.07
N LEU A 185 -9.64 -20.21 33.46
CA LEU A 185 -8.47 -19.52 34.00
C LEU A 185 -8.45 -18.14 33.35
N GLU A 186 -8.94 -17.12 34.07
CA GLU A 186 -8.72 -15.72 33.71
C GLU A 186 -7.31 -15.27 34.14
N CYS A 187 -6.82 -14.21 33.48
CA CYS A 187 -5.41 -13.81 33.38
C CYS A 187 -4.75 -13.36 34.69
#